data_AF-A0A3Q8VZW9-F1
#
_entry.id   AF-A0A3Q8VZW9-F1
#
_cell.length_a   1.000
_cell.length_b   1.000
_cell.length_c   1.000
_cell.angle_alpha   90.00
_cell.angle_beta   90.00
_cell.angle_gamma   90.00
#
_symmetry.space_group_name_H-M   'P 1'
#
loop_
_entity.id
_entity.type
_entity.pdbx_description
1 polymer ?
#
loop_
_entity_poly.entity_id
_entity_poly.type
_entity_poly.pdbx_seq_one_letter_code
_entity_poly.pdbx_strand_id
1 'polypeptide(L)'
;MSLSHWSVVQYEASWRRCLGLLVEGGPDTTSCLVTSITDPANSNFLFCWPLYRSGSVIYVQNSIIFLNELAEEFAPDEPWRFVEPRSTVDEDGQAISEWRTTVQDVEEFLRTGAL
;
A
#
# COMPACT_ATOMS: atom_id res chain seq x y z
N MET A 1 -3.39 -9.74 8.72
CA MET A 1 -4.13 -8.58 9.26
C MET A 1 -4.12 -8.66 10.77
N SER A 2 -3.49 -7.68 11.42
CA SER A 2 -3.56 -7.52 12.88
C SER A 2 -4.71 -6.59 13.24
N LEU A 3 -5.56 -6.98 14.19
CA LEU A 3 -6.68 -6.16 14.70
C LEU A 3 -6.33 -5.42 16.00
N SER A 4 -5.05 -5.40 16.37
CA SER A 4 -4.58 -4.80 17.63
C SER A 4 -4.76 -3.29 17.67
N HIS A 5 -4.73 -2.62 16.52
CA HIS A 5 -4.76 -1.16 16.42
C HIS A 5 -5.88 -0.64 15.52
N TRP A 6 -6.08 -1.26 14.36
CA TRP A 6 -7.19 -0.95 13.46
C TRP A 6 -8.24 -2.08 13.49
N SER A 7 -9.50 -1.68 13.57
CA SER A 7 -10.63 -2.55 13.27
C SER A 7 -10.67 -2.87 11.77
N VAL A 8 -11.37 -3.95 11.40
CA VAL A 8 -11.58 -4.33 9.99
C VAL A 8 -12.13 -3.17 9.16
N VAL A 9 -13.10 -2.43 9.71
CA VAL A 9 -13.73 -1.27 9.05
C VAL A 9 -12.70 -0.17 8.76
N GLN A 10 -11.72 0.05 9.64
CA GLN A 10 -10.67 1.06 9.42
C GLN A 10 -9.71 0.65 8.31
N TYR A 11 -9.33 -0.64 8.25
CA TYR A 11 -8.54 -1.16 7.15
C TYR A 11 -9.28 -1.07 5.82
N GLU A 12 -10.53 -1.52 5.76
CA GLU A 12 -11.31 -1.42 4.53
C GLU A 12 -11.49 0.03 4.08
N ALA A 13 -11.76 0.97 5.00
CA ALA A 13 -11.88 2.38 4.68
C ALA A 13 -10.56 2.95 4.11
N SER A 14 -9.43 2.59 4.72
CA SER A 14 -8.09 2.93 4.22
C SER A 14 -7.86 2.34 2.82
N TRP A 15 -8.17 1.07 2.61
CA TRP A 15 -8.00 0.40 1.32
C TRP A 15 -8.89 1.00 0.23
N ARG A 16 -10.16 1.30 0.51
CA ARG A 16 -11.06 1.99 -0.44
C ARG A 16 -10.46 3.32 -0.90
N ARG A 17 -9.96 4.12 0.05
CA ARG A 17 -9.31 5.41 -0.25
C ARG A 17 -8.08 5.21 -1.14
N CYS A 18 -7.20 4.29 -0.76
CA CYS A 18 -5.95 4.02 -1.46
C CYS A 18 -6.18 3.45 -2.86
N LEU A 19 -7.15 2.56 -3.04
CA LEU A 19 -7.52 2.02 -4.36
C LEU A 19 -8.22 3.08 -5.22
N GLY A 20 -9.08 3.92 -4.63
CA GLY A 20 -9.71 5.04 -5.32
C GLY A 20 -8.68 6.00 -5.90
N LEU A 21 -7.62 6.29 -5.15
CA LEU A 21 -6.49 7.10 -5.62
C LEU A 21 -5.85 6.54 -6.91
N LEU A 22 -5.73 5.21 -7.05
CA LEU A 22 -5.17 4.59 -8.26
C LEU A 22 -6.09 4.72 -9.47
N VAL A 23 -7.40 4.67 -9.27
CA VAL A 23 -8.41 4.77 -10.34
C VAL A 23 -8.55 6.22 -10.80
N GLU A 24 -8.68 7.15 -9.86
CA GLU A 24 -8.90 8.58 -10.12
C GLU A 24 -7.62 9.33 -10.49
N GLY A 25 -6.47 8.81 -10.08
CA GLY A 25 -5.16 9.42 -10.28
C GLY A 25 -4.63 9.37 -11.71
N GLY A 26 -3.42 9.93 -11.87
CA GLY A 26 -2.68 9.92 -13.13
C GLY A 26 -2.02 8.58 -13.44
N PRO A 27 -1.36 8.45 -14.61
CA PRO A 27 -0.75 7.19 -15.05
C PRO A 27 0.43 6.72 -14.19
N ASP A 28 0.99 7.58 -13.34
CA ASP A 28 2.16 7.33 -12.49
C ASP A 28 1.83 7.39 -10.98
N THR A 29 0.56 7.20 -10.62
CA THR A 29 0.11 7.27 -9.23
C THR A 29 0.63 6.11 -8.38
N THR A 30 1.21 6.43 -7.23
CA THR A 30 1.57 5.47 -6.18
C THR A 30 0.50 5.46 -5.08
N SER A 31 0.19 4.28 -4.58
CA SER A 31 -0.70 4.05 -3.45
C SER A 31 -0.15 2.93 -2.57
N CYS A 32 -0.79 2.65 -1.43
CA CYS A 32 -0.29 1.66 -0.48
C CYS A 32 -1.41 1.06 0.37
N LEU A 33 -1.51 -0.27 0.42
CA LEU A 33 -2.46 -0.97 1.29
C LEU A 33 -1.75 -1.45 2.56
N VAL A 34 -2.00 -0.79 3.67
CA VAL A 34 -1.50 -1.24 4.97
C VAL A 34 -2.26 -2.49 5.39
N THR A 35 -1.58 -3.60 5.64
CA THR A 35 -2.22 -4.89 5.97
C THR A 35 -1.90 -5.39 7.37
N SER A 36 -1.00 -4.72 8.10
CA SER A 36 -0.81 -4.94 9.52
C SER A 36 -0.22 -3.71 10.18
N ILE A 37 -1.04 -3.03 10.99
CA ILE A 37 -0.59 -2.11 12.02
C ILE A 37 -0.61 -2.86 13.33
N THR A 38 0.57 -3.16 13.86
CA THR A 38 0.70 -3.64 15.22
C THR A 38 0.69 -2.44 16.17
N ASP A 39 0.36 -2.66 17.44
CA ASP A 39 0.42 -1.63 18.47
C ASP A 39 1.77 -0.88 18.44
N PRO A 40 1.78 0.45 18.27
CA PRO A 40 3.01 1.27 18.26
C PRO A 40 3.87 1.08 19.51
N ALA A 41 3.29 0.68 20.65
CA ALA A 41 4.06 0.39 21.86
C ALA A 41 4.93 -0.88 21.74
N ASN A 42 4.66 -1.75 20.76
CA ASN A 42 5.25 -3.07 20.62
C ASN A 42 5.84 -3.35 19.22
N SER A 43 5.70 -2.43 18.26
CA SER A 43 6.20 -2.64 16.90
C SER A 43 6.63 -1.32 16.25
N ASN A 44 7.86 -1.31 15.76
CA ASN A 44 8.45 -0.18 15.03
C ASN A 44 8.27 -0.31 13.52
N PHE A 45 7.40 -1.21 13.05
CA PHE A 45 7.19 -1.41 11.62
C PHE A 45 5.76 -1.84 11.31
N LEU A 46 5.35 -1.64 10.06
CA LEU A 46 4.08 -2.13 9.55
C LEU A 46 4.27 -2.86 8.23
N PHE A 47 3.38 -3.81 7.93
CA PHE A 47 3.35 -4.50 6.65
C PHE A 47 2.37 -3.80 5.72
N CYS A 48 2.80 -3.63 4.47
CA CYS A 48 1.98 -3.01 3.46
C CYS A 48 2.22 -3.61 2.08
N TRP A 49 1.33 -3.23 1.16
CA TRP A 49 1.45 -3.54 -0.26
C TRP A 49 1.48 -2.22 -1.03
N PRO A 50 2.68 -1.73 -1.39
CA PRO A 50 2.81 -0.63 -2.33
C PRO A 50 2.19 -1.01 -3.68
N LEU A 51 1.48 -0.05 -4.26
CA LEU A 51 0.80 -0.16 -5.54
C LEU A 51 1.33 0.94 -6.45
N TYR A 52 1.97 0.57 -7.56
CA TYR A 52 2.58 1.51 -8.48
C TYR A 52 1.86 1.44 -9.83
N ARG A 53 1.12 2.49 -10.17
CA ARG A 53 0.48 2.58 -11.48
C ARG A 53 1.52 2.96 -12.55
N SER A 54 1.41 2.30 -13.70
CA SER A 54 2.09 2.67 -14.94
C SER A 54 1.11 2.53 -16.09
N GLY A 55 0.52 3.67 -16.49
CA GLY A 55 -0.55 3.69 -17.48
C GLY A 55 -1.80 2.97 -16.98
N SER A 56 -2.11 1.81 -17.57
CA SER A 56 -3.26 0.97 -17.18
C SER A 56 -2.90 -0.22 -16.29
N VAL A 57 -1.61 -0.44 -16.04
CA VAL A 57 -1.10 -1.55 -15.22
C VAL A 57 -0.80 -1.05 -13.82
N ILE A 58 -1.10 -1.85 -12.81
CA ILE A 58 -0.72 -1.60 -11.42
C ILE A 58 0.22 -2.74 -11.01
N TYR A 59 1.42 -2.37 -10.57
CA TYR A 59 2.40 -3.28 -9.99
C TYR A 59 2.23 -3.30 -8.47
N VAL A 60 2.29 -4.49 -7.90
CA VAL A 60 2.01 -4.75 -6.50
C VAL A 60 3.23 -5.44 -5.90
N GLN A 61 3.79 -4.87 -4.84
CA GLN A 61 4.93 -5.44 -4.13
C GLN A 61 4.57 -5.66 -2.67
N ASN A 62 5.30 -6.54 -1.98
CA ASN A 62 5.22 -6.67 -0.53
C ASN A 62 6.34 -5.82 0.10
N SER A 63 6.00 -4.98 1.08
CA SER A 63 6.97 -4.10 1.73
C SER A 63 6.70 -3.92 3.23
N ILE A 64 7.74 -3.50 3.94
CA ILE A 64 7.75 -3.18 5.36
C ILE A 64 8.14 -1.71 5.49
N ILE A 65 7.37 -0.94 6.24
CA ILE A 65 7.71 0.46 6.59
C ILE A 65 8.25 0.46 8.01
N PHE A 66 9.50 0.90 8.19
CA PHE A 66 10.13 1.05 9.51
C PHE A 66 9.84 2.44 10.07
N LEU A 67 8.95 2.52 11.05
CA LEU A 67 8.44 3.76 11.65
C LEU A 67 9.54 4.58 12.35
N ASN A 68 10.57 3.92 12.89
CA ASN A 68 11.72 4.55 13.54
C ASN A 68 12.74 5.14 12.57
N GLU A 69 12.62 4.85 11.27
CA GLU A 69 13.51 5.35 10.21
C GLU A 69 12.87 6.49 9.42
N LEU A 70 11.61 6.82 9.71
CA LEU A 70 10.90 7.91 9.07
C LEU A 70 11.43 9.27 9.54
N ALA A 71 11.63 10.18 8.59
CA ALA A 71 12.01 11.56 8.88
C ALA A 71 10.86 12.39 9.50
N GLU A 72 9.62 11.90 9.38
CA GLU A 72 8.41 12.52 9.90
C GLU A 72 7.47 11.47 10.52
N GLU A 73 6.48 11.92 11.29
CA GLU A 73 5.47 11.03 11.88
C GLU A 73 4.65 10.33 10.79
N PHE A 74 4.43 9.02 10.95
CA PHE A 74 3.65 8.24 9.99
C PHE A 74 2.22 8.78 9.89
N ALA A 75 1.79 9.12 8.67
CA ALA A 75 0.44 9.59 8.38
C ALA A 75 -0.41 8.44 7.81
N PRO A 76 -1.31 7.82 8.61
CA PRO A 76 -2.01 6.61 8.19
C PRO A 76 -3.05 6.82 7.07
N ASP A 77 -3.46 8.06 6.83
CA ASP A 77 -4.34 8.43 5.72
C ASP A 77 -3.58 8.60 4.39
N GLU A 78 -2.25 8.72 4.44
CA GLU A 78 -1.37 8.89 3.27
C GLU A 78 -0.18 7.90 3.30
N PRO A 79 -0.42 6.57 3.47
CA PRO A 79 0.67 5.60 3.68
C PRO A 79 1.64 5.49 2.50
N TRP A 80 1.21 5.88 1.31
CA TRP A 80 2.03 5.89 0.09
C TRP A 80 3.15 6.93 0.10
N ARG A 81 3.15 7.89 1.03
CA ARG A 81 4.26 8.84 1.20
C ARG A 81 5.51 8.20 1.82
N PHE A 82 5.33 7.04 2.45
CA PHE A 82 6.35 6.35 3.23
C PHE A 82 6.84 5.06 2.55
N VAL A 83 6.56 4.90 1.25
CA VAL A 83 7.07 3.80 0.44
C VAL A 83 8.03 4.34 -0.60
N GLU A 84 9.11 3.60 -0.85
CA GLU A 84 10.10 3.97 -1.85
C GLU A 84 9.52 3.89 -3.28
N PRO A 85 10.11 4.61 -4.25
CA PRO A 85 9.77 4.44 -5.66
C PRO A 85 9.94 2.98 -6.12
N ARG A 86 9.13 2.54 -7.09
CA ARG A 86 9.19 1.18 -7.62
C ARG A 86 10.59 0.84 -8.14
N SER A 87 11.19 -0.19 -7.56
CA SER A 87 12.33 -0.91 -8.11
C SER A 87 11.93 -2.36 -8.40
N THR A 88 12.58 -3.01 -9.37
CA THR A 88 12.42 -4.45 -9.62
C THR A 88 13.52 -5.29 -8.98
N VAL A 89 14.55 -4.65 -8.44
CA VAL A 89 15.66 -5.28 -7.72
C VAL A 89 15.93 -4.59 -6.40
N ASP A 90 16.36 -5.34 -5.39
CA ASP A 90 16.78 -4.80 -4.10
C ASP A 90 18.24 -4.31 -4.13
N GLU A 91 18.74 -3.87 -2.98
CA GLU A 91 20.10 -3.32 -2.80
C GLU A 91 21.20 -4.36 -3.10
N ASP A 92 20.89 -5.66 -2.97
CA ASP A 92 21.78 -6.78 -3.26
C ASP A 92 21.64 -7.26 -4.73
N GLY A 93 20.80 -6.59 -5.52
CA GLY A 93 20.52 -6.92 -6.92
C GLY A 93 19.61 -8.13 -7.11
N GLN A 94 18.93 -8.60 -6.05
CA GLN A 94 17.96 -9.69 -6.16
C GLN A 94 16.62 -9.18 -6.64
N ALA A 95 15.88 -10.02 -7.38
CA ALA A 95 14.57 -9.65 -7.90
C ALA A 95 13.55 -9.50 -6.77
N ILE A 96 12.84 -8.37 -6.75
CA ILE A 96 11.74 -8.12 -5.82
C ILE A 96 10.51 -8.92 -6.26
N SER A 97 9.82 -9.55 -5.30
CA SER A 97 8.55 -10.22 -5.56
C SER A 97 7.48 -9.20 -5.97
N GLU A 98 6.96 -9.35 -7.19
CA GLU A 98 6.02 -8.41 -7.78
C GLU A 98 4.89 -9.13 -8.52
N TRP A 99 3.67 -8.62 -8.32
CA TRP A 99 2.47 -9.03 -9.04
C TRP A 99 1.93 -7.86 -9.85
N ARG A 100 1.01 -8.15 -10.77
CA ARG A 100 0.36 -7.12 -11.58
C ARG A 100 -1.14 -7.32 -11.66
N THR A 101 -1.86 -6.22 -11.69
CA THR A 101 -3.29 -6.13 -12.03
C THR A 101 -3.52 -4.91 -12.93
N THR A 102 -4.75 -4.61 -13.26
CA THR A 102 -5.10 -3.45 -14.09
C THR A 102 -5.90 -2.42 -13.30
N VAL A 103 -5.85 -1.17 -13.74
CA VAL A 103 -6.72 -0.11 -13.19
C VAL A 103 -8.20 -0.50 -13.33
N GLN A 104 -8.56 -1.18 -14.43
CA GLN A 104 -9.91 -1.65 -14.67
C GLN A 104 -10.35 -2.70 -13.65
N ASP A 105 -9.49 -3.69 -13.33
CA ASP A 105 -9.81 -4.71 -12.33
C ASP A 105 -10.00 -4.08 -10.93
N VAL A 106 -9.18 -3.08 -10.59
CA VAL A 106 -9.32 -2.33 -9.33
C VAL A 106 -10.61 -1.53 -9.28
N GLU A 107 -10.98 -0.87 -10.38
CA GLU A 107 -12.24 -0.14 -10.50
C GLU A 107 -13.46 -1.08 -10.34
N GLU A 108 -13.41 -2.27 -10.96
CA GLU A 108 -14.45 -3.28 -10.83
C GLU A 108 -14.54 -3.83 -9.40
N PHE A 109 -13.40 -4.10 -8.77
CA PHE A 109 -13.33 -4.52 -7.37
C PHE A 109 -13.99 -3.49 -6.43
N LEU A 110 -13.70 -2.20 -6.60
CA LEU A 110 -14.33 -1.13 -5.82
C LEU A 110 -15.84 -1.05 -6.05
N ARG A 111 -16.30 -1.24 -7.28
CA ARG A 111 -17.73 -1.18 -7.64
C ARG A 111 -18.54 -2.33 -7.04
N THR A 112 -17.96 -3.52 -6.98
CA THR A 112 -18.65 -4.72 -6.46
C THR A 112 -18.75 -4.74 -4.94
N GLY A 113 -18.06 -3.84 -4.23
CA GLY A 113 -18.10 -3.76 -2.77
C GLY A 113 -17.45 -4.95 -2.08
N ALA A 114 -16.69 -5.78 -2.81
CA ALA A 114 -15.93 -6.89 -2.25
C ALA A 114 -14.76 -6.33 -1.45
N LEU A 115 -14.93 -6.15 -0.15
CA LEU A 115 -13.89 -5.83 0.82
C LEU A 115 -14.16 -6.60 2.11
#